data_AF-A0A8B4H052-F1
#
_entry.id   AF-A0A8B4H052-F1
#
_cell.length_a   1.000
_cell.length_b   1.000
_cell.length_c   1.000
_cell.angle_alpha   90.00
_cell.angle_beta   90.00
_cell.angle_gamma   90.00
#
_symmetry.space_group_name_H-M   'P 1'
#
loop_
_entity.id
_entity.type
_entity.pdbx_description
1 polymer ?
#
loop_
_entity_poly.entity_id
_entity_poly.type
_entity_poly.pdbx_seq_one_letter_code
_entity_poly.pdbx_strand_id
1 'polypeptide(L)'
;MKPSIQSDPKGLRYKVMIGDDHLHFIFTYDSDTDAWNCFSLTAAPILLRIPDNEISKANLITAYDLLTKDKTLRRTLNLHPENFIVSYKKILDRTPDTEKQSFRNIATGTVIELITGADLNPLRRRELLSMAKELNEWLLSYEPENSIFLINQWQILHRNGLLTPELEKKVRALKRSLSNKDIHREIACAILLGQVEETQYLMEQLPQEGHEIKSWPIYYLFEHQETYKIPDLNKNPAWPAFLDSALREEKQ
;
A
#
# COMPACT_ATOMS: atom_id res chain seq x y z
N MET A 1 5.04 -28.52 -7.47
CA MET A 1 6.30 -28.46 -6.69
C MET A 1 6.39 -27.10 -6.02
N LYS A 2 6.44 -27.03 -4.68
CA LYS A 2 6.84 -25.79 -3.98
C LYS A 2 8.37 -25.71 -4.08
N PRO A 3 8.97 -24.61 -4.57
CA PRO A 3 10.42 -24.46 -4.53
C PRO A 3 10.86 -24.42 -3.07
N SER A 4 11.57 -25.46 -2.63
CA SER A 4 12.29 -25.50 -1.37
C SER A 4 13.67 -24.93 -1.66
N ILE A 5 13.84 -23.62 -1.48
CA ILE A 5 15.14 -22.97 -1.68
C ILE A 5 15.96 -23.20 -0.40
N GLN A 6 16.76 -24.26 -0.41
CA GLN A 6 17.92 -24.43 0.45
C GLN A 6 19.16 -24.09 -0.40
N SER A 7 19.58 -22.83 -0.45
CA SER A 7 20.92 -22.50 -0.96
C SER A 7 21.45 -21.20 -0.36
N ASP A 8 22.76 -21.21 -0.17
CA ASP A 8 23.65 -20.19 0.40
C ASP A 8 23.32 -18.77 -0.14
N PRO A 9 23.21 -17.72 0.70
CA PRO A 9 22.51 -16.49 0.34
C PRO A 9 23.41 -15.55 -0.44
N LYS A 10 23.54 -15.78 -1.75
CA LYS A 10 23.93 -14.74 -2.71
C LYS A 10 22.80 -14.51 -3.71
N GLY A 11 21.61 -14.25 -3.18
CA GLY A 11 20.49 -13.75 -3.98
C GLY A 11 20.79 -12.32 -4.43
N LEU A 12 20.88 -12.07 -5.73
CA LEU A 12 21.03 -10.72 -6.28
C LEU A 12 19.65 -10.16 -6.64
N ARG A 13 19.24 -9.06 -6.02
CA ARG A 13 18.07 -8.30 -6.44
C ARG A 13 18.44 -7.46 -7.66
N TYR A 14 17.67 -7.61 -8.73
CA TYR A 14 17.86 -6.84 -9.96
C TYR A 14 16.59 -6.07 -10.32
N LYS A 15 16.75 -4.82 -10.75
CA LYS A 15 15.66 -3.92 -11.14
C LYS A 15 15.80 -3.57 -12.61
N VAL A 16 14.77 -3.84 -13.40
CA VAL A 16 14.68 -3.44 -14.81
C VAL A 16 13.73 -2.26 -14.92
N MET A 17 14.15 -1.18 -15.56
CA MET A 17 13.30 0.00 -15.81
C MET A 17 12.52 -0.18 -17.12
N ILE A 18 11.25 0.24 -17.13
CA ILE A 18 10.41 0.33 -18.33
C ILE A 18 9.70 1.68 -18.25
N GLY A 19 10.17 2.68 -18.98
CA GLY A 19 9.80 4.07 -18.74
C GLY A 19 10.04 4.49 -17.28
N ASP A 20 9.01 5.08 -16.67
CA ASP A 20 8.99 5.46 -15.25
C ASP A 20 8.76 4.27 -14.29
N ASP A 21 8.26 3.15 -14.82
CA ASP A 21 7.90 1.94 -14.10
C ASP A 21 9.07 0.94 -14.06
N HIS A 22 8.90 -0.15 -13.32
CA HIS A 22 9.97 -1.15 -13.19
C HIS A 22 9.49 -2.55 -12.84
N LEU A 23 10.34 -3.52 -13.17
CA LEU A 23 10.23 -4.92 -12.78
C LEU A 23 11.32 -5.25 -11.75
N HIS A 24 10.96 -6.00 -10.71
CA HIS A 24 11.92 -6.51 -9.72
C HIS A 24 12.09 -8.02 -9.82
N PHE A 25 13.35 -8.47 -9.87
CA PHE A 25 13.72 -9.87 -9.93
C PHE A 25 14.69 -10.24 -8.82
N ILE A 26 14.69 -11.51 -8.44
CA ILE A 26 15.73 -12.14 -7.63
C ILE A 26 16.40 -13.22 -8.48
N PHE A 27 17.72 -13.15 -8.53
CA PHE A 27 18.57 -14.17 -9.12
C PHE A 27 19.20 -15.01 -8.01
N THR A 28 19.04 -16.33 -8.09
CA THR A 28 19.68 -17.28 -7.17
C THR A 28 20.49 -18.29 -7.97
N TYR A 29 21.73 -18.52 -7.56
CA TYR A 29 22.55 -19.58 -8.13
C TYR A 29 22.21 -20.91 -7.48
N ASP A 30 21.99 -21.92 -8.30
CA ASP A 30 21.76 -23.31 -7.90
C ASP A 30 23.03 -24.10 -8.20
N SER A 31 23.74 -24.50 -7.14
CA SER A 31 24.99 -25.26 -7.23
C SER A 31 24.78 -26.69 -7.73
N ASP A 32 23.59 -27.25 -7.53
CA ASP A 32 23.31 -28.63 -7.91
C ASP A 32 23.11 -28.74 -9.43
N THR A 33 22.56 -27.69 -10.05
CA THR A 33 22.33 -27.62 -11.49
C THR A 33 23.33 -26.73 -12.24
N ASP A 34 24.27 -26.10 -11.54
CA ASP A 34 25.23 -25.11 -12.06
C ASP A 34 24.53 -24.01 -12.90
N ALA A 35 23.38 -23.53 -12.42
CA ALA A 35 22.54 -22.62 -13.18
C ALA A 35 22.05 -21.43 -12.34
N TRP A 36 21.86 -20.28 -13.00
CA TRP A 36 21.19 -19.13 -12.41
C TRP A 36 19.69 -19.22 -12.65
N ASN A 37 18.92 -19.19 -11.56
CA ASN A 37 17.47 -19.10 -11.61
C ASN A 37 17.02 -17.65 -11.41
N CYS A 38 16.05 -17.21 -12.22
CA CYS A 38 15.47 -15.86 -12.16
C CYS A 38 13.99 -15.96 -11.81
N PHE A 39 13.58 -15.22 -10.79
CA PHE A 39 12.17 -15.15 -10.38
C PHE A 39 11.76 -13.70 -10.16
N SER A 40 10.50 -13.38 -10.42
CA SER A 40 9.93 -12.11 -9.96
C SER A 40 9.99 -12.04 -8.43
N LEU A 41 10.33 -10.87 -7.90
CA LEU A 41 10.49 -10.63 -6.46
C LEU A 41 9.24 -11.01 -5.65
N THR A 42 8.06 -10.88 -6.25
CA THR A 42 6.78 -11.17 -5.59
C THR A 42 6.07 -12.43 -6.13
N ALA A 43 6.74 -13.22 -6.99
CA ALA A 43 6.19 -14.46 -7.56
C ALA A 43 5.86 -15.54 -6.52
N ALA A 44 6.40 -15.43 -5.30
CA ALA A 44 6.08 -16.31 -4.20
C ALA A 44 6.20 -15.56 -2.86
N PRO A 45 5.59 -16.08 -1.79
CA PRO A 45 5.85 -15.62 -0.43
C PRO A 45 7.31 -15.83 0.00
N ILE A 46 8.14 -14.80 -0.23
CA ILE A 46 9.54 -14.72 0.20
C ILE A 46 9.60 -14.07 1.59
N LEU A 47 10.39 -14.69 2.47
CA LEU A 47 10.65 -14.20 3.82
C LEU A 47 11.89 -13.33 3.79
N LEU A 48 11.75 -12.02 4.01
CA LEU A 48 12.88 -11.10 4.05
C LEU A 48 13.15 -10.66 5.49
N ARG A 49 14.43 -10.47 5.82
CA ARG A 49 14.88 -9.93 7.11
C ARG A 49 15.50 -8.57 6.87
N ILE A 50 15.10 -7.58 7.67
CA ILE A 50 15.80 -6.29 7.72
C ILE A 50 17.02 -6.47 8.65
N PRO A 51 18.26 -6.24 8.19
CA PRO A 51 19.42 -6.15 9.08
C PRO A 51 19.26 -4.94 10.00
N ASP A 52 19.49 -5.13 11.30
CA ASP A 52 19.13 -4.29 12.46
C ASP A 52 19.28 -2.76 12.34
N ASN A 53 18.35 -2.05 13.01
CA ASN A 53 18.69 -0.99 13.96
C ASN A 53 18.45 -1.58 15.37
N GLU A 54 19.50 -1.63 16.19
CA GLU A 54 19.77 -2.25 17.51
C GLU A 54 18.67 -2.61 18.56
N ILE A 55 17.37 -2.72 18.30
CA ILE A 55 16.37 -3.00 19.38
C ILE A 55 15.36 -4.14 19.09
N SER A 56 15.41 -4.88 17.99
CA SER A 56 14.49 -6.04 17.85
C SER A 56 15.00 -7.18 16.98
N LYS A 57 14.91 -8.39 17.54
CA LYS A 57 15.02 -9.68 16.85
C LYS A 57 14.30 -9.62 15.50
N ALA A 58 15.04 -9.89 14.42
CA ALA A 58 14.59 -10.13 13.04
C ALA A 58 13.13 -9.74 12.70
N ASN A 59 12.88 -8.47 12.35
CA ASN A 59 11.60 -8.06 11.76
C ASN A 59 11.43 -8.72 10.38
N LEU A 60 10.63 -9.78 10.34
CA LEU A 60 10.24 -10.45 9.11
C LEU A 60 9.30 -9.54 8.33
N ILE A 61 9.61 -9.32 7.06
CA ILE A 61 8.78 -8.51 6.16
C ILE A 61 8.45 -9.26 4.87
N THR A 62 7.40 -8.83 4.18
CA THR A 62 7.11 -9.28 2.82
C THR A 62 7.98 -8.53 1.81
N ALA A 63 8.05 -9.06 0.58
CA ALA A 63 8.60 -8.33 -0.55
C ALA A 63 7.88 -7.00 -0.84
N TYR A 64 6.57 -6.92 -0.56
CA TYR A 64 5.79 -5.71 -0.74
C TYR A 64 6.17 -4.62 0.26
N ASP A 65 6.41 -4.98 1.52
CA ASP A 65 6.89 -4.03 2.53
C ASP A 65 8.28 -3.48 2.19
N LEU A 66 9.15 -4.31 1.60
CA LEU A 66 10.44 -3.84 1.07
C LEU A 66 10.24 -2.82 -0.05
N LEU A 67 9.34 -3.11 -1.00
CA LEU A 67 9.02 -2.19 -2.09
C LEU A 67 8.37 -0.89 -1.60
N THR A 68 7.55 -0.96 -0.54
CA THR A 68 6.98 0.20 0.16
C THR A 68 8.08 1.06 0.76
N LYS A 69 9.03 0.45 1.49
CA LYS A 69 10.17 1.15 2.10
C LYS A 69 11.04 1.85 1.05
N ASP A 70 11.24 1.19 -0.09
CA ASP A 70 12.01 1.73 -1.22
C ASP A 70 11.22 2.77 -2.04
N LYS A 71 9.95 3.06 -1.70
CA LYS A 71 9.03 3.94 -2.45
C LYS A 71 8.85 3.53 -3.91
N THR A 72 8.88 2.22 -4.16
CA THR A 72 8.86 1.60 -5.49
C THR A 72 7.59 0.80 -5.77
N LEU A 73 6.84 0.42 -4.73
CA LEU A 73 5.65 -0.43 -4.83
C LEU A 73 4.68 0.02 -5.93
N ARG A 74 4.28 1.30 -5.91
CA ARG A 74 3.30 1.87 -6.86
C ARG A 74 3.72 1.84 -8.33
N ARG A 75 5.03 1.71 -8.61
CA ARG A 75 5.61 1.68 -9.96
C ARG A 75 6.16 0.29 -10.34
N THR A 76 6.05 -0.71 -9.45
CA THR A 76 6.47 -2.07 -9.74
C THR A 76 5.40 -2.80 -10.54
N LEU A 77 5.70 -3.28 -11.75
CA LEU A 77 4.69 -3.87 -12.64
C LEU A 77 4.38 -5.34 -12.32
N ASN A 78 5.38 -6.11 -11.90
CA ASN A 78 5.25 -7.53 -11.60
C ASN A 78 4.87 -7.78 -10.14
N LEU A 79 3.80 -7.14 -9.64
CA LEU A 79 3.38 -7.28 -8.23
C LEU A 79 2.77 -8.64 -7.89
N HIS A 80 2.21 -9.39 -8.83
CA HIS A 80 1.54 -10.68 -8.54
C HIS A 80 0.47 -10.59 -7.42
N PRO A 81 -0.64 -9.83 -7.62
CA PRO A 81 -1.68 -9.64 -6.62
C PRO A 81 -2.22 -10.95 -6.01
N GLU A 82 -2.24 -12.04 -6.79
CA GLU A 82 -2.65 -13.38 -6.34
C GLU A 82 -1.82 -13.93 -5.17
N ASN A 83 -0.58 -13.46 -5.01
CA ASN A 83 0.33 -13.88 -3.93
C ASN A 83 0.38 -12.88 -2.77
N PHE A 84 -0.34 -11.75 -2.87
CA PHE A 84 -0.20 -10.62 -1.96
C PHE A 84 -0.57 -10.99 -0.53
N ILE A 85 -1.83 -11.34 -0.28
CA ILE A 85 -2.30 -11.72 1.07
C ILE A 85 -1.73 -13.05 1.55
N VAL A 86 -1.47 -13.98 0.64
CA VAL A 86 -0.79 -15.24 0.98
C VAL A 86 0.58 -14.96 1.59
N SER A 87 1.29 -13.94 1.09
CA SER A 87 2.56 -13.50 1.64
C SER A 87 2.39 -12.98 3.07
N TYR A 88 1.49 -12.02 3.30
CA TYR A 88 1.27 -11.47 4.66
C TYR A 88 0.86 -12.53 5.68
N LYS A 89 -0.05 -13.44 5.33
CA LYS A 89 -0.46 -14.56 6.20
C LYS A 89 0.74 -15.44 6.58
N LYS A 90 1.53 -15.86 5.60
CA LYS A 90 2.69 -16.73 5.82
C LYS A 90 3.77 -16.06 6.68
N ILE A 91 3.98 -14.74 6.52
CA ILE A 91 4.92 -14.00 7.36
C ILE A 91 4.37 -13.90 8.78
N LEU A 92 3.11 -13.48 8.95
CA LEU A 92 2.48 -13.36 10.28
C LEU A 92 2.51 -14.67 11.08
N ASP A 93 2.28 -15.81 10.42
CA ASP A 93 2.33 -17.14 11.04
C ASP A 93 3.73 -17.47 11.61
N ARG A 94 4.78 -16.86 11.04
CA ARG A 94 6.19 -17.04 11.45
C ARG A 94 6.69 -15.92 12.34
N THR A 95 5.95 -14.82 12.45
CA THR A 95 6.29 -13.68 13.31
C THR A 95 5.97 -14.04 14.77
N PRO A 96 6.93 -13.87 15.70
CA PRO A 96 6.68 -14.04 17.13
C PRO A 96 5.48 -13.21 17.62
N ASP A 97 4.71 -13.73 18.58
CA ASP A 97 3.52 -13.03 19.08
C ASP A 97 3.82 -11.60 19.59
N THR A 98 4.99 -11.41 20.20
CA THR A 98 5.49 -10.11 20.67
C THR A 98 5.72 -9.08 19.56
N GLU A 99 5.87 -9.54 18.31
CA GLU A 99 6.20 -8.71 17.15
C GLU A 99 5.02 -8.59 16.15
N LYS A 100 3.93 -9.36 16.36
CA LYS A 100 2.77 -9.34 15.46
C LYS A 100 2.14 -7.95 15.31
N GLN A 101 2.12 -7.14 16.37
CA GLN A 101 1.63 -5.76 16.27
C GLN A 101 2.55 -4.90 15.40
N SER A 102 3.87 -5.00 15.59
CA SER A 102 4.84 -4.28 14.76
C SER A 102 4.69 -4.65 13.28
N PHE A 103 4.53 -5.95 13.00
CA PHE A 103 4.27 -6.42 11.63
C PHE A 103 2.97 -5.85 11.03
N ARG A 104 1.87 -5.82 11.80
CA ARG A 104 0.62 -5.18 11.35
C ARG A 104 0.77 -3.68 11.09
N ASN A 105 1.58 -2.98 11.88
CA ASN A 105 1.89 -1.57 11.65
C ASN A 105 2.67 -1.37 10.32
N ILE A 106 3.63 -2.25 10.02
CA ILE A 106 4.34 -2.24 8.73
C ILE A 106 3.36 -2.49 7.57
N ALA A 107 2.49 -3.49 7.69
CA ALA A 107 1.46 -3.78 6.68
C ALA A 107 0.51 -2.59 6.45
N THR A 108 0.20 -1.84 7.51
CA THR A 108 -0.61 -0.60 7.40
C THR A 108 0.09 0.45 6.54
N GLY A 109 1.41 0.58 6.64
CA GLY A 109 2.21 1.43 5.74
C GLY A 109 2.08 1.02 4.28
N THR A 110 2.04 -0.29 4.00
CA THR A 110 1.82 -0.80 2.64
C THR A 110 0.41 -0.50 2.13
N VAL A 111 -0.64 -0.57 2.98
CA VAL A 111 -1.98 -0.10 2.60
C VAL A 111 -1.95 1.38 2.17
N ILE A 112 -1.28 2.22 2.94
CA ILE A 112 -1.15 3.67 2.66
C ILE A 112 -0.44 3.92 1.32
N GLU A 113 0.66 3.21 1.04
CA GLU A 113 1.40 3.35 -0.22
C GLU A 113 0.58 2.87 -1.42
N LEU A 114 -0.23 1.81 -1.27
CA LEU A 114 -1.13 1.35 -2.34
C LEU A 114 -2.23 2.37 -2.64
N ILE A 115 -2.85 2.97 -1.62
CA ILE A 115 -3.86 4.03 -1.80
C ILE A 115 -3.21 5.24 -2.49
N THR A 116 -2.05 5.67 -2.01
CA THR A 116 -1.29 6.77 -2.60
C THR A 116 -0.94 6.47 -4.07
N GLY A 117 -0.45 5.26 -4.34
CA GLY A 117 -0.16 4.80 -5.69
C GLY A 117 -1.38 4.81 -6.61
N ALA A 118 -2.57 4.48 -6.10
CA ALA A 118 -3.79 4.49 -6.86
C ALA A 118 -4.28 5.90 -7.26
N ASP A 119 -3.94 6.91 -6.46
CA ASP A 119 -4.23 8.31 -6.78
C ASP A 119 -3.21 8.86 -7.79
N LEU A 120 -1.94 8.47 -7.67
CA LEU A 120 -0.86 8.93 -8.55
C LEU A 120 -0.73 8.14 -9.86
N ASN A 121 -1.31 6.95 -9.95
CA ASN A 121 -1.23 6.07 -11.13
C ASN A 121 -2.62 5.64 -11.62
N PRO A 122 -3.26 6.45 -12.48
CA PRO A 122 -4.58 6.11 -13.04
C PRO A 122 -4.61 4.80 -13.83
N LEU A 123 -3.48 4.37 -14.43
CA LEU A 123 -3.38 3.10 -15.17
C LEU A 123 -3.60 1.89 -14.27
N ARG A 124 -3.05 1.94 -13.06
CA ARG A 124 -3.02 0.82 -12.12
C ARG A 124 -3.92 0.99 -10.92
N ARG A 125 -4.68 2.09 -10.88
CA ARG A 125 -5.61 2.44 -9.80
C ARG A 125 -6.45 1.27 -9.32
N ARG A 126 -7.09 0.52 -10.23
CA ARG A 126 -7.95 -0.62 -9.87
C ARG A 126 -7.19 -1.74 -9.17
N GLU A 127 -6.03 -2.11 -9.71
CA GLU A 127 -5.17 -3.14 -9.14
C GLU A 127 -4.72 -2.72 -7.72
N LEU A 128 -4.21 -1.51 -7.59
CA LEU A 128 -3.68 -0.97 -6.33
C LEU A 128 -4.78 -0.81 -5.27
N LEU A 129 -5.96 -0.30 -5.61
CA LEU A 129 -7.09 -0.23 -4.67
C LEU A 129 -7.62 -1.60 -4.28
N SER A 130 -7.62 -2.57 -5.20
CA SER A 130 -8.01 -3.95 -4.88
C SER A 130 -7.06 -4.56 -3.86
N MET A 131 -5.75 -4.42 -4.07
CA MET A 131 -4.74 -4.88 -3.12
C MET A 131 -4.86 -4.15 -1.78
N ALA A 132 -5.03 -2.82 -1.78
CA ALA A 132 -5.20 -2.04 -0.56
C ALA A 132 -6.41 -2.50 0.24
N LYS A 133 -7.53 -2.77 -0.44
CA LYS A 133 -8.75 -3.31 0.16
C LYS A 133 -8.50 -4.67 0.80
N GLU A 134 -7.90 -5.60 0.06
CA GLU A 134 -7.66 -6.97 0.54
C GLU A 134 -6.79 -6.97 1.80
N LEU A 135 -5.73 -6.14 1.83
CA LEU A 135 -4.84 -6.04 2.99
C LEU A 135 -5.50 -5.35 4.17
N ASN A 136 -6.27 -4.29 3.92
CA ASN A 136 -6.99 -3.59 4.98
C ASN A 136 -8.10 -4.45 5.61
N GLU A 137 -8.83 -5.23 4.82
CA GLU A 137 -9.83 -6.19 5.30
C GLU A 137 -9.19 -7.31 6.14
N TRP A 138 -8.02 -7.79 5.71
CA TRP A 138 -7.24 -8.74 6.50
C TRP A 138 -6.79 -8.15 7.84
N LEU A 139 -6.33 -6.90 7.89
CA LEU A 139 -5.98 -6.20 9.13
C LEU A 139 -7.19 -6.00 10.06
N LEU A 140 -8.34 -5.57 9.52
CA LEU A 140 -9.59 -5.42 10.26
C LEU A 140 -10.09 -6.74 10.85
N SER A 141 -9.76 -7.89 10.26
CA SER A 141 -10.12 -9.18 10.85
C SER A 141 -9.46 -9.47 12.20
N TYR A 142 -8.33 -8.81 12.50
CA TYR A 142 -7.64 -8.90 13.80
C TYR A 142 -7.99 -7.75 14.74
N GLU A 143 -8.17 -6.54 14.22
CA GLU A 143 -8.49 -5.34 15.01
C GLU A 143 -9.70 -4.59 14.40
N PRO A 144 -10.94 -5.09 14.59
CA PRO A 144 -12.13 -4.57 13.91
C PRO A 144 -12.45 -3.11 14.25
N GLU A 145 -12.12 -2.69 15.48
CA GLU A 145 -12.40 -1.36 16.00
C GLU A 145 -11.22 -0.38 15.82
N ASN A 146 -10.15 -0.80 15.14
CA ASN A 146 -9.01 0.06 14.90
C ASN A 146 -9.39 1.20 13.95
N SER A 147 -9.49 2.41 14.49
CA SER A 147 -9.90 3.60 13.73
C SER A 147 -9.04 3.91 12.50
N ILE A 148 -7.74 3.58 12.49
CA ILE A 148 -6.89 3.76 11.31
C ILE A 148 -7.35 2.82 10.20
N PHE A 149 -7.62 1.55 10.53
CA PHE A 149 -8.05 0.56 9.55
C PHE A 149 -9.47 0.87 9.03
N LEU A 150 -10.34 1.40 9.89
CA LEU A 150 -11.67 1.88 9.48
C LEU A 150 -11.59 3.08 8.54
N ILE A 151 -10.75 4.08 8.84
CA ILE A 151 -10.52 5.24 7.97
C ILE A 151 -9.94 4.78 6.63
N ASN A 152 -8.96 3.87 6.63
CA ASN A 152 -8.43 3.24 5.42
C ASN A 152 -9.52 2.53 4.60
N GLN A 153 -10.41 1.79 5.26
CA GLN A 153 -11.53 1.14 4.58
C GLN A 153 -12.43 2.17 3.89
N TRP A 154 -12.85 3.20 4.62
CA TRP A 154 -13.78 4.19 4.10
C TRP A 154 -13.17 5.05 3.00
N GLN A 155 -11.88 5.39 3.08
CA GLN A 155 -11.22 6.12 2.01
C GLN A 155 -11.02 5.27 0.76
N ILE A 156 -10.82 3.95 0.88
CA ILE A 156 -10.80 3.02 -0.26
C ILE A 156 -12.21 2.93 -0.88
N LEU A 157 -13.27 2.85 -0.07
CA LEU A 157 -14.65 2.82 -0.55
C LEU A 157 -15.03 4.12 -1.24
N HIS A 158 -14.69 5.27 -0.66
CA HIS A 158 -14.87 6.58 -1.29
C HIS A 158 -14.21 6.64 -2.67
N ARG A 159 -12.96 6.19 -2.76
CA ARG A 159 -12.20 6.14 -4.01
C ARG A 159 -12.81 5.28 -5.10
N ASN A 160 -13.62 4.29 -4.73
CA ASN A 160 -14.35 3.41 -5.62
C ASN A 160 -15.81 3.86 -5.86
N GLY A 161 -16.25 4.98 -5.27
CA GLY A 161 -17.65 5.43 -5.34
C GLY A 161 -18.62 4.54 -4.55
N LEU A 162 -18.12 3.84 -3.53
CA LEU A 162 -18.86 2.87 -2.72
C LEU A 162 -19.09 3.33 -1.27
N LEU A 163 -18.82 4.60 -0.96
CA LEU A 163 -19.13 5.16 0.36
C LEU A 163 -20.62 5.50 0.44
N THR A 164 -21.41 4.63 1.05
CA THR A 164 -22.88 4.79 1.15
C THR A 164 -23.28 5.68 2.32
N PRO A 165 -24.52 6.22 2.34
CA PRO A 165 -25.04 6.98 3.48
C PRO A 165 -25.00 6.23 4.82
N GLU A 166 -25.15 4.90 4.82
CA GLU A 166 -25.01 4.07 6.02
C GLU A 166 -23.58 4.06 6.55
N LEU A 167 -22.59 4.03 5.64
CA LEU A 167 -21.18 4.13 6.01
C LEU A 167 -20.85 5.53 6.51
N GLU A 168 -21.39 6.59 5.89
CA GLU A 168 -21.23 7.95 6.41
C GLU A 168 -21.77 8.10 7.84
N LYS A 169 -22.86 7.43 8.20
CA LYS A 169 -23.34 7.42 9.59
C LYS A 169 -22.30 6.83 10.54
N LYS A 170 -21.59 5.78 10.12
CA LYS A 170 -20.48 5.19 10.89
C LYS A 170 -19.28 6.16 10.98
N VAL A 171 -18.94 6.84 9.89
CA VAL A 171 -17.89 7.87 9.88
C VAL A 171 -18.24 9.01 10.87
N ARG A 172 -19.49 9.50 10.85
CA ARG A 172 -19.98 10.52 11.81
C ARG A 172 -19.90 10.03 13.26
N ALA A 173 -20.25 8.77 13.52
CA ALA A 173 -20.15 8.18 14.85
C ALA A 173 -18.70 8.12 15.34
N LEU A 174 -17.77 7.66 14.49
CA LEU A 174 -16.34 7.65 14.81
C LEU A 174 -15.84 9.08 15.06
N LYS A 175 -16.13 10.04 14.18
CA LYS A 175 -15.75 11.46 14.35
C LYS A 175 -16.14 11.99 15.73
N ARG A 176 -17.40 11.79 16.14
CA ARG A 176 -17.90 12.22 17.46
C ARG A 176 -17.13 11.56 18.61
N SER A 177 -16.76 10.29 18.47
CA SER A 177 -16.01 9.58 19.50
C SER A 177 -14.55 10.06 19.67
N LEU A 178 -14.00 10.66 18.61
CA LEU A 178 -12.62 11.17 18.52
C LEU A 178 -12.47 12.64 18.94
N SER A 179 -13.59 13.37 19.07
CA SER A 179 -13.58 14.79 19.44
C SER A 179 -12.73 15.03 20.69
N ASN A 180 -11.75 15.94 20.57
CA ASN A 180 -10.74 16.28 21.59
C ASN A 180 -9.79 15.15 22.01
N LYS A 181 -9.74 14.03 21.28
CA LYS A 181 -8.83 12.90 21.56
C LYS A 181 -7.78 12.71 20.49
N ASP A 182 -8.16 12.85 19.22
CA ASP A 182 -7.27 12.63 18.08
C ASP A 182 -7.75 13.50 16.90
N ILE A 183 -7.18 14.70 16.84
CA ILE A 183 -7.54 15.72 15.84
C ILE A 183 -7.21 15.25 14.41
N HIS A 184 -6.14 14.48 14.22
CA HIS A 184 -5.78 13.94 12.90
C HIS A 184 -6.84 12.99 12.35
N ARG A 185 -7.34 12.09 13.19
CA ARG A 185 -8.42 11.17 12.79
C ARG A 185 -9.75 11.89 12.65
N GLU A 186 -9.98 12.94 13.43
CA GLU A 186 -11.16 13.80 13.29
C GLU A 186 -11.16 14.53 11.93
N ILE A 187 -10.02 15.08 11.52
CA ILE A 187 -9.81 15.67 10.20
C ILE A 187 -10.06 14.64 9.11
N ALA A 188 -9.49 13.44 9.21
CA ALA A 188 -9.71 12.38 8.22
C ALA A 188 -11.19 12.02 8.07
N CYS A 189 -11.94 11.96 9.17
CA CYS A 189 -13.39 11.76 9.13
C CYS A 189 -14.12 12.93 8.48
N ALA A 190 -13.74 14.18 8.77
CA ALA A 190 -14.33 15.36 8.16
C ALA A 190 -14.14 15.38 6.63
N ILE A 191 -12.94 15.01 6.16
CA ILE A 191 -12.64 14.86 4.73
C ILE A 191 -13.55 13.82 4.07
N LEU A 192 -13.70 12.63 4.69
CA LEU A 192 -14.59 11.58 4.17
C LEU A 192 -16.07 11.99 4.10
N LEU A 193 -16.47 12.94 4.93
CA LEU A 193 -17.83 13.49 4.96
C LEU A 193 -18.01 14.72 4.06
N GLY A 194 -16.96 15.13 3.33
CA GLY A 194 -16.99 16.33 2.47
C GLY A 194 -17.15 17.64 3.24
N GLN A 195 -16.83 17.67 4.54
CA GLN A 195 -17.03 18.83 5.41
C GLN A 195 -15.86 19.83 5.30
N VAL A 196 -15.80 20.59 4.21
CA VAL A 196 -14.66 21.46 3.86
C VAL A 196 -14.31 22.47 4.95
N GLU A 197 -15.28 23.28 5.37
CA GLU A 197 -15.10 24.35 6.35
C GLU A 197 -14.59 23.80 7.68
N GLU A 198 -15.17 22.67 8.11
CA GLU A 198 -14.75 21.96 9.32
C GLU A 198 -13.34 21.40 9.19
N THR A 199 -13.00 20.79 8.04
CA THR A 199 -11.63 20.31 7.78
C THR A 199 -10.62 21.45 7.86
N GLN A 200 -10.93 22.61 7.29
CA GLN A 200 -10.06 23.79 7.36
C GLN A 200 -9.89 24.27 8.80
N TYR A 201 -10.99 24.41 9.54
CA TYR A 201 -10.97 24.80 10.95
C TYR A 201 -10.12 23.86 11.81
N LEU A 202 -10.30 22.54 11.67
CA LEU A 202 -9.51 21.55 12.42
C LEU A 202 -8.02 21.58 12.00
N MET A 203 -7.72 21.80 10.73
CA MET A 203 -6.36 21.93 10.23
C MET A 203 -5.64 23.17 10.79
N GLU A 204 -6.35 24.28 11.02
CA GLU A 204 -5.81 25.50 11.63
C GLU A 204 -5.48 25.34 13.12
N GLN A 205 -6.10 24.37 13.79
CA GLN A 205 -5.80 24.04 15.19
C GLN A 205 -4.57 23.15 15.35
N LEU A 206 -4.04 22.58 14.27
CA LEU A 206 -2.84 21.75 14.35
C LEU A 206 -1.61 22.61 14.65
N PRO A 207 -0.70 22.14 15.52
CA PRO A 207 0.64 22.71 15.60
C PRO A 207 1.39 22.46 14.28
N GLN A 208 2.50 23.18 14.06
CA GLN A 208 3.25 23.10 12.81
C GLN A 208 3.74 21.68 12.50
N GLU A 209 4.12 20.92 13.53
CA GLU A 209 4.51 19.51 13.46
C GLU A 209 3.33 18.58 13.13
N GLY A 210 2.09 19.01 13.41
CA GLY A 210 0.87 18.25 13.15
C GLY A 210 0.44 18.21 11.68
N HIS A 211 1.04 19.03 10.81
CA HIS A 211 0.68 19.08 9.39
C HIS A 211 1.16 17.88 8.55
N GLU A 212 1.73 16.84 9.17
CA GLU A 212 2.06 15.57 8.53
C GLU A 212 0.87 14.92 7.82
N ILE A 213 -0.36 15.23 8.24
CA ILE A 213 -1.61 14.78 7.59
C ILE A 213 -1.68 15.17 6.11
N LYS A 214 -1.01 16.25 5.70
CA LYS A 214 -0.92 16.67 4.28
C LYS A 214 -0.19 15.65 3.41
N SER A 215 0.66 14.81 4.00
CA SER A 215 1.35 13.72 3.31
C SER A 215 0.50 12.44 3.23
N TRP A 216 -0.63 12.37 3.93
CA TRP A 216 -1.45 11.17 3.98
C TRP A 216 -2.38 11.10 2.77
N PRO A 217 -2.70 9.90 2.27
CA PRO A 217 -3.57 9.74 1.11
C PRO A 217 -4.96 10.35 1.34
N ILE A 218 -5.46 10.40 2.58
CA ILE A 218 -6.78 11.00 2.83
C ILE A 218 -6.82 12.48 2.41
N TYR A 219 -5.71 13.22 2.56
CA TYR A 219 -5.63 14.63 2.21
C TYR A 219 -5.75 14.86 0.70
N TYR A 220 -5.36 13.90 -0.13
CA TYR A 220 -5.56 13.96 -1.58
C TYR A 220 -7.04 14.16 -1.94
N LEU A 221 -7.97 13.54 -1.20
CA LEU A 221 -9.42 13.71 -1.43
C LEU A 221 -9.89 15.12 -1.11
N PHE A 222 -9.26 15.78 -0.14
CA PHE A 222 -9.56 17.17 0.21
C PHE A 222 -9.01 18.14 -0.83
N GLU A 223 -7.74 18.00 -1.21
CA GLU A 223 -7.11 18.87 -2.23
C GLU A 223 -7.80 18.78 -3.60
N HIS A 224 -8.34 17.62 -3.94
CA HIS A 224 -8.94 17.37 -5.24
C HIS A 224 -10.47 17.37 -5.20
N GLN A 225 -11.13 17.79 -4.13
CA GLN A 225 -12.58 17.61 -3.94
C GLN A 225 -13.45 18.11 -5.12
N GLU A 226 -13.06 19.20 -5.78
CA GLU A 226 -13.78 19.77 -6.93
C GLU A 226 -13.47 19.04 -8.27
N THR A 227 -12.30 18.41 -8.36
CA THR A 227 -11.76 17.84 -9.61
C THR A 227 -11.69 16.31 -9.57
N TYR A 228 -11.98 15.70 -8.42
CA TYR A 228 -11.87 14.29 -8.17
C TYR A 228 -12.93 13.52 -8.97
N LYS A 229 -12.52 13.02 -10.14
CA LYS A 229 -13.34 12.16 -10.99
C LYS A 229 -12.93 10.72 -10.73
N ILE A 230 -13.90 9.89 -10.32
CA ILE A 230 -13.71 8.43 -10.31
C ILE A 230 -13.45 8.02 -11.76
N PRO A 231 -12.25 7.54 -12.11
CA PRO A 231 -11.94 7.21 -13.49
C PRO A 231 -12.84 6.07 -13.98
N ASP A 232 -13.35 6.17 -15.20
CA ASP A 232 -14.04 5.07 -15.86
C ASP A 232 -13.05 3.91 -16.03
N LEU A 233 -13.30 2.80 -15.32
CA LEU A 233 -12.43 1.63 -15.30
C LEU A 233 -12.24 0.98 -16.69
N ASN A 234 -13.11 1.29 -17.65
CA ASN A 234 -13.08 0.76 -19.02
C ASN A 234 -12.46 1.73 -20.04
N LYS A 235 -12.18 2.98 -19.66
CA LYS A 235 -11.57 3.98 -20.53
C LYS A 235 -10.32 4.52 -19.87
N ASN A 236 -9.17 4.01 -20.30
CA ASN A 236 -7.90 4.55 -19.82
C ASN A 236 -7.21 5.40 -20.89
N PRO A 237 -7.29 6.74 -20.81
CA PRO A 237 -6.64 7.63 -21.77
C PRO A 237 -5.11 7.59 -21.69
N ALA A 238 -4.52 6.96 -20.67
CA ALA A 238 -3.07 6.87 -20.49
C ALA A 238 -2.42 5.66 -21.17
N TRP A 239 -3.19 4.67 -21.64
CA TRP A 239 -2.63 3.50 -22.35
C TRP A 239 -1.86 3.89 -23.63
N PRO A 240 -2.39 4.79 -24.50
CA PRO A 240 -1.65 5.25 -25.67
C PRO A 240 -0.29 5.87 -25.30
N ALA A 241 -0.26 6.74 -24.27
CA ALA A 241 0.97 7.40 -23.84
C ALA A 241 2.01 6.44 -23.26
N PHE A 242 1.58 5.42 -22.50
CA PHE A 242 2.45 4.35 -22.01
C PHE A 242 3.06 3.54 -23.17
N LEU A 243 2.22 3.11 -24.13
CA LEU A 243 2.68 2.36 -25.30
C LEU A 243 3.67 3.19 -26.13
N ASP A 244 3.40 4.47 -26.34
CA ASP A 244 4.31 5.38 -27.04
C ASP A 244 5.65 5.58 -26.31
N SER A 245 5.66 5.53 -24.97
CA SER A 245 6.90 5.58 -24.18
C SER A 245 7.69 4.28 -24.32
N ALA A 246 7.03 3.13 -24.14
CA ALA A 246 7.66 1.81 -24.23
C ALA A 246 8.25 1.56 -25.64
N LEU A 247 7.54 1.96 -26.71
CA LEU A 247 7.99 1.83 -28.09
C LEU A 247 9.17 2.75 -28.45
N ARG A 248 9.39 3.83 -27.70
CA ARG A 248 10.56 4.71 -27.89
C ARG A 248 11.84 4.13 -27.30
N GLU A 249 11.71 3.37 -26.21
CA GLU A 249 12.84 2.67 -25.59
C GLU A 249 13.30 1.45 -26.40
N GLU A 250 12.41 0.79 -27.14
CA GLU A 250 12.75 -0.35 -28.01
C GLU A 250 13.59 0.05 -29.25
N LYS A 251 13.61 1.35 -29.61
CA LYS A 251 14.33 1.87 -30.79
C LYS A 251 15.71 2.46 -30.48
N GLN A 252 16.18 2.36 -29.23
CA GLN A 252 17.53 2.74 -28.80
C GLN A 252 18.38 1.48 -28.56
#